data_AF-A0A2N0VI44-F1
#
_entry.id   AF-A0A2N0VI44-F1
#
_cell.length_a   1.000
_cell.length_b   1.000
_cell.length_c   1.000
_cell.angle_alpha   90.00
_cell.angle_beta   90.00
_cell.angle_gamma   90.00
#
_symmetry.space_group_name_H-M   'P 1'
#
loop_
_entity.id
_entity.type
_entity.pdbx_description
1 polymer ?
#
loop_
_entity_poly.entity_id
_entity_poly.type
_entity_poly.pdbx_seq_one_letter_code
_entity_poly.pdbx_strand_id
1 'polypeptide(L)'
;MKWKEFLSLVDFGISLMPSLVSIIGTLPYFERPWIPVIIGLTVLFGLIALFMHSNLSKKEKALAEILATGYFINFLEPLARNISKRTEVHFRGEAQNARKIFGLEQIEITVYLPMNSESLVQISEVLNNQKAYQNIDIINAKDGTPFWVRAAVNGNKLKIADFPRTLFSLPRFVKINLGHSKPKKIKQYYESFVEELQDLLEDNRQDYILRKVKLERI
;
A
#
# COMPACT_ATOMS: atom_id res chain seq x y z
N MET A 1 -2.15 16.36 32.64
CA MET A 1 -1.98 15.68 31.34
C MET A 1 -0.92 14.62 31.51
N LYS A 2 -1.28 13.34 31.37
CA LYS A 2 -0.53 12.24 31.99
C LYS A 2 0.61 11.82 31.07
N TRP A 3 1.83 11.77 31.59
CA TRP A 3 3.08 11.37 30.91
C TRP A 3 2.97 10.17 29.94
N LYS A 4 2.04 9.24 30.17
CA LYS A 4 1.75 8.11 29.27
C LYS A 4 1.12 8.51 27.93
N GLU A 5 0.28 9.53 27.91
CA GLU A 5 -0.30 10.09 26.67
C GLU A 5 0.78 10.82 25.87
N PHE A 6 1.73 11.46 26.56
CA PHE A 6 2.88 12.12 25.94
C PHE A 6 3.86 11.12 25.31
N LEU A 7 4.19 10.03 26.01
CA LEU A 7 5.00 8.93 25.47
C LEU A 7 4.32 8.24 24.27
N SER A 8 3.01 8.02 24.34
CA SER A 8 2.21 7.47 23.22
C SER A 8 2.26 8.34 21.96
N LEU A 9 2.24 9.67 22.10
CA LEU A 9 2.36 10.61 20.98
C LEU A 9 3.77 10.62 20.39
N VAL A 10 4.80 10.55 21.24
CA VAL A 10 6.20 10.46 20.81
C VAL A 10 6.46 9.13 20.10
N ASP A 11 5.97 8.02 20.64
CA ASP A 11 6.10 6.68 20.04
C ASP A 11 5.30 6.55 18.74
N PHE A 12 4.13 7.19 18.64
CA PHE A 12 3.37 7.29 17.39
C PHE A 12 4.14 8.10 16.34
N GLY A 13 4.70 9.26 16.72
CA GLY A 13 5.58 10.06 15.85
C GLY A 13 6.81 9.27 15.37
N ILE A 14 7.43 8.48 16.26
CA ILE A 14 8.54 7.58 15.92
C ILE A 14 8.10 6.45 14.99
N SER A 15 6.89 5.89 15.19
CA SER A 15 6.36 4.83 14.31
C SER A 15 6.03 5.31 12.89
N LEU A 16 5.82 6.62 12.72
CA LEU A 16 5.58 7.29 11.45
C LEU A 16 6.86 7.86 10.82
N MET A 17 7.98 7.85 11.55
CA MET A 17 9.28 8.26 10.99
C MET A 17 9.69 7.46 9.74
N PRO A 18 9.48 6.13 9.63
CA PRO A 18 9.78 5.41 8.40
C PRO A 18 8.97 5.90 7.19
N SER A 19 7.69 6.25 7.40
CA SER A 19 6.83 6.84 6.37
C SER A 19 7.27 8.26 6.00
N LEU A 20 7.66 9.07 6.98
CA LEU A 20 8.26 10.38 6.76
C LEU A 20 9.60 10.30 6.02
N VAL A 21 10.48 9.36 6.37
CA VAL A 21 11.75 9.09 5.68
C VAL A 21 11.49 8.61 4.24
N SER A 22 10.45 7.80 4.02
CA SER A 22 10.03 7.39 2.67
C SER A 22 9.49 8.55 1.84
N ILE A 23 8.73 9.48 2.45
CA ILE A 23 8.29 10.71 1.79
C ILE A 23 9.49 11.60 1.48
N ILE A 24 10.42 11.76 2.43
CA ILE A 24 11.67 12.53 2.24
C ILE A 24 12.54 11.93 1.13
N GLY A 25 12.65 10.60 1.06
CA GLY A 25 13.41 9.89 0.02
C GLY A 25 12.77 9.97 -1.37
N THR A 26 11.48 10.30 -1.46
CA THR A 26 10.77 10.50 -2.73
C THR A 26 10.71 11.97 -3.17
N LEU A 27 11.12 12.91 -2.32
CA LEU A 27 11.23 14.35 -2.63
C LEU A 27 12.04 14.71 -3.88
N PRO A 28 13.17 14.04 -4.20
CA PRO A 28 13.97 14.39 -5.37
C PRO A 28 13.23 14.17 -6.71
N TYR A 29 12.11 13.43 -6.70
CA TYR A 29 11.33 13.09 -7.88
C TYR A 29 10.16 14.05 -8.15
N PHE A 30 9.96 15.06 -7.29
CA PHE A 30 8.91 16.08 -7.46
C PHE A 30 9.53 17.46 -7.73
N GLU A 31 9.01 18.19 -8.74
CA GLU A 31 9.43 19.57 -9.05
C GLU A 31 9.22 20.54 -7.87
N ARG A 32 8.32 20.20 -6.94
CA ARG A 32 7.99 20.98 -5.74
C ARG A 32 8.00 20.09 -4.50
N PRO A 33 9.18 19.78 -3.94
CA PRO A 33 9.34 18.82 -2.84
C PRO A 33 8.59 19.24 -1.56
N TRP A 34 8.30 20.52 -1.37
CA TRP A 34 7.55 21.01 -0.21
C TRP A 34 6.07 20.56 -0.21
N ILE A 35 5.46 20.24 -1.36
CA ILE A 35 4.05 19.83 -1.44
C ILE A 35 3.80 18.46 -0.76
N PRO A 36 4.55 17.38 -1.07
CA PRO A 36 4.44 16.10 -0.36
C PRO A 36 4.66 16.21 1.15
N VAL A 37 5.58 17.07 1.60
CA VAL A 37 5.86 17.31 3.02
C VAL A 37 4.66 17.97 3.71
N ILE A 38 4.06 18.99 3.08
CA ILE A 38 2.87 19.67 3.61
C ILE A 38 1.69 18.71 3.68
N ILE A 39 1.45 17.90 2.64
CA ILE A 39 0.38 16.90 2.64
C ILE A 39 0.62 15.86 3.74
N GLY A 40 1.85 15.33 3.85
CA GLY A 40 2.21 14.36 4.89
C GLY A 40 2.03 14.92 6.31
N LEU A 41 2.43 16.17 6.55
CA LEU A 41 2.19 16.85 7.84
C LEU A 41 0.70 17.11 8.09
N THR A 42 -0.06 17.50 7.06
CA THR A 42 -1.50 17.75 7.20
C THR A 42 -2.26 16.47 7.55
N VAL A 43 -1.91 15.35 6.92
CA VAL A 43 -2.46 14.03 7.24
C VAL A 43 -2.05 13.59 8.65
N LEU A 44 -0.79 13.82 9.04
CA LEU A 44 -0.29 13.53 10.38
C LEU A 44 -1.05 14.32 11.46
N PHE A 45 -1.23 15.63 11.27
CA PHE A 45 -1.98 16.47 12.21
C PHE A 45 -3.48 16.14 12.22
N GLY A 46 -4.05 15.77 11.07
CA GLY A 46 -5.43 15.26 10.98
C GLY A 46 -5.62 13.98 11.78
N LEU A 47 -4.67 13.04 11.67
CA LEU A 47 -4.62 11.83 12.48
C LEU A 47 -4.52 12.14 13.98
N ILE A 48 -3.61 13.03 14.38
CA ILE A 48 -3.44 13.43 15.78
C ILE A 48 -4.72 14.08 16.34
N ALA A 49 -5.38 14.95 15.57
CA ALA A 49 -6.63 15.59 15.96
C ALA A 49 -7.78 14.56 16.11
N LEU A 50 -7.89 13.61 15.18
CA LEU A 50 -8.84 12.49 15.27
C LEU A 50 -8.57 11.60 16.50
N PHE A 51 -7.29 11.41 16.84
CA PHE A 51 -6.85 10.65 18.01
C PHE A 51 -7.30 11.29 19.32
N MET A 52 -7.25 12.63 19.40
CA MET A 52 -7.62 13.41 20.59
C MET A 52 -9.13 13.48 20.84
N HIS A 53 -9.98 13.36 19.80
CA HIS A 53 -11.38 13.80 19.93
C HIS A 53 -12.50 12.73 19.91
N SER A 54 -12.25 11.44 19.63
CA SER A 54 -13.35 10.48 19.37
C SER A 54 -13.34 9.15 20.15
N ASN A 55 -14.54 8.56 20.29
CA ASN A 55 -14.84 7.24 20.88
C ASN A 55 -14.12 6.09 20.15
N LEU A 56 -13.62 5.11 20.91
CA LEU A 56 -12.81 3.98 20.43
C LEU A 56 -13.39 3.22 19.22
N SER A 57 -14.71 3.06 19.07
CA SER A 57 -15.29 2.37 17.90
C SER A 57 -15.21 3.17 16.60
N LYS A 58 -15.28 4.50 16.65
CA LYS A 58 -15.02 5.36 15.49
C LYS A 58 -13.55 5.32 15.07
N LYS A 59 -12.64 5.10 16.03
CA LYS A 59 -11.20 4.93 15.76
C LYS A 59 -10.90 3.66 14.97
N GLU A 60 -11.67 2.59 15.16
CA GLU A 60 -11.42 1.31 14.50
C GLU A 60 -11.68 1.41 12.99
N LYS A 61 -12.85 1.98 12.62
CA LYS A 61 -13.23 2.22 11.23
C LYS A 61 -12.31 3.24 10.56
N ALA A 62 -12.03 4.37 11.22
CA ALA A 62 -11.17 5.42 10.66
C ALA A 62 -9.72 4.94 10.40
N LEU A 63 -9.19 4.03 11.23
CA LEU A 63 -7.84 3.49 11.00
C LEU A 63 -7.80 2.61 9.73
N ALA A 64 -8.75 1.69 9.59
CA ALA A 64 -8.85 0.84 8.42
C ALA A 64 -9.03 1.68 7.13
N GLU A 65 -9.87 2.70 7.21
CA GLU A 65 -10.15 3.63 6.12
C GLU A 65 -8.89 4.39 5.68
N ILE A 66 -8.15 4.95 6.63
CA ILE A 66 -6.90 5.69 6.34
C ILE A 66 -5.84 4.77 5.75
N LEU A 67 -5.73 3.54 6.24
CA LEU A 67 -4.76 2.58 5.71
C LEU A 67 -5.13 2.14 4.29
N ALA A 68 -6.41 1.88 4.01
CA ALA A 68 -6.91 1.49 2.69
C ALA A 68 -6.74 2.63 1.68
N THR A 69 -7.16 3.84 2.05
CA THR A 69 -6.97 5.06 1.26
C THR A 69 -5.49 5.32 0.99
N GLY A 70 -4.65 5.19 2.02
CA GLY A 70 -3.21 5.34 1.89
C GLY A 70 -2.60 4.32 0.94
N TYR A 71 -3.03 3.06 0.98
CA TYR A 71 -2.58 2.03 0.03
C TYR A 71 -3.04 2.35 -1.40
N PHE A 72 -4.30 2.75 -1.57
CA PHE A 72 -4.86 3.10 -2.87
C PHE A 72 -4.08 4.24 -3.54
N ILE A 73 -3.91 5.37 -2.83
CA ILE A 73 -3.26 6.58 -3.35
C ILE A 73 -1.76 6.36 -3.60
N ASN A 74 -1.07 5.60 -2.74
CA ASN A 74 0.39 5.44 -2.85
C ASN A 74 0.82 4.30 -3.77
N PHE A 75 -0.05 3.32 -4.04
CA PHE A 75 0.30 2.15 -4.83
C PHE A 75 -0.63 1.93 -6.03
N LEU A 76 -1.94 1.74 -5.79
CA LEU A 76 -2.86 1.31 -6.85
C LEU A 76 -3.09 2.41 -7.90
N GLU A 77 -3.32 3.64 -7.48
CA GLU A 77 -3.54 4.75 -8.39
C GLU A 77 -2.27 5.09 -9.20
N PRO A 78 -1.07 5.19 -8.61
CA PRO A 78 0.17 5.31 -9.36
C PRO A 78 0.40 4.13 -10.31
N LEU A 79 0.14 2.89 -9.88
CA LEU A 79 0.27 1.71 -10.73
C LEU A 79 -0.63 1.82 -11.97
N ALA A 80 -1.90 2.17 -11.78
CA ALA A 80 -2.86 2.37 -12.86
C ALA A 80 -2.40 3.44 -13.85
N ARG A 81 -1.89 4.57 -13.34
CA ARG A 81 -1.37 5.68 -14.18
C ARG A 81 -0.13 5.29 -14.99
N ASN A 82 0.69 4.35 -14.50
CA ASN A 82 1.90 3.89 -15.18
C ASN A 82 1.62 2.80 -16.23
N ILE A 83 0.47 2.13 -16.16
CA ILE A 83 0.07 1.09 -17.11
C ILE A 83 -0.70 1.75 -18.27
N SER A 84 -0.27 1.47 -19.51
CA SER A 84 -0.86 2.04 -20.72
C SER A 84 -1.15 0.97 -21.78
N LYS A 85 -1.68 1.37 -22.95
CA LYS A 85 -1.95 0.43 -24.06
C LYS A 85 -0.72 -0.42 -24.45
N ARG A 86 0.49 0.13 -24.27
CA ARG A 86 1.76 -0.55 -24.47
C ARG A 86 2.64 -0.23 -23.26
N THR A 87 2.58 -1.10 -22.27
CA THR A 87 3.35 -0.96 -21.03
C THR A 87 4.71 -1.57 -21.22
N GLU A 88 5.74 -0.75 -21.09
CA GLU A 88 7.12 -1.19 -21.13
C GLU A 88 7.59 -1.61 -19.74
N VAL A 89 8.24 -2.76 -19.67
CA VAL A 89 8.67 -3.39 -18.42
C VAL A 89 10.14 -3.77 -18.52
N HIS A 90 10.90 -3.39 -17.49
CA HIS A 90 12.30 -3.78 -17.32
C HIS A 90 12.46 -4.66 -16.07
N PHE A 91 13.05 -5.85 -16.24
CA PHE A 91 13.38 -6.74 -15.13
C PHE A 91 14.72 -6.32 -14.51
N ARG A 92 14.72 -6.06 -13.20
CA ARG A 92 15.94 -5.66 -12.51
C ARG A 92 16.92 -6.83 -12.48
N GLY A 93 18.08 -6.65 -13.10
CA GLY A 93 19.09 -7.70 -13.26
C GLY A 93 19.20 -8.25 -14.69
N GLU A 94 18.28 -7.90 -15.59
CA GLU A 94 18.45 -8.11 -17.04
C GLU A 94 19.13 -6.87 -17.67
N ALA A 95 19.89 -7.08 -18.76
CA ALA A 95 20.51 -5.99 -19.52
C ALA A 95 19.46 -4.95 -19.94
N GLN A 96 19.82 -3.66 -20.01
CA GLN A 96 18.87 -2.57 -20.30
C GLN A 96 18.09 -2.73 -21.62
N ASN A 97 18.59 -3.53 -22.55
CA ASN A 97 17.96 -3.84 -23.84
C ASN A 97 16.93 -4.99 -23.77
N ALA A 98 16.74 -5.63 -22.61
CA ALA A 98 15.77 -6.71 -22.39
C ALA A 98 14.38 -6.19 -22.00
N ARG A 99 14.02 -4.98 -22.45
CA ARG A 99 12.70 -4.39 -22.23
C ARG A 99 11.62 -5.25 -22.89
N LYS A 100 10.59 -5.60 -22.12
CA LYS A 100 9.43 -6.36 -22.61
C LYS A 100 8.22 -5.44 -22.67
N ILE A 101 7.41 -5.59 -23.71
CA ILE A 101 6.21 -4.79 -23.91
C ILE A 101 4.99 -5.68 -23.67
N PHE A 102 4.09 -5.22 -22.81
CA PHE A 102 2.82 -5.88 -22.52
C PHE A 102 1.67 -4.94 -22.85
N GLY A 103 0.67 -5.45 -23.56
CA GLY A 103 -0.62 -4.80 -23.73
C GLY A 103 -1.50 -4.97 -22.49
N LEU A 104 -2.54 -4.15 -22.39
CA LEU A 104 -3.45 -4.13 -21.23
C LEU A 104 -4.12 -5.48 -20.94
N GLU A 105 -4.40 -6.28 -21.96
CA GLU A 105 -5.02 -7.61 -21.81
C GLU A 105 -4.07 -8.66 -21.26
N GLN A 106 -2.76 -8.37 -21.27
CA GLN A 106 -1.72 -9.28 -20.82
C GLN A 106 -1.34 -9.02 -19.36
N ILE A 107 -1.82 -7.94 -18.75
CA ILE A 107 -1.47 -7.55 -17.39
C ILE A 107 -2.56 -7.99 -16.43
N GLU A 108 -2.18 -8.77 -15.43
CA GLU A 108 -3.02 -9.20 -14.31
C GLU A 108 -2.44 -8.60 -13.03
N ILE A 109 -3.28 -7.98 -12.20
CA ILE A 109 -2.87 -7.36 -10.93
C ILE A 109 -3.60 -8.06 -9.79
N THR A 110 -2.84 -8.63 -8.86
CA THR A 110 -3.38 -9.27 -7.65
C THR A 110 -2.83 -8.58 -6.41
N VAL A 111 -3.72 -8.17 -5.50
CA VAL A 111 -3.38 -7.68 -4.17
C VAL A 111 -3.76 -8.76 -3.16
N TYR A 112 -2.76 -9.29 -2.46
CA TYR A 112 -2.95 -10.29 -1.42
C TYR A 112 -3.26 -9.62 -0.09
N LEU A 113 -4.38 -9.98 0.51
CA LEU A 113 -4.92 -9.39 1.73
C LEU A 113 -4.90 -10.41 2.87
N PRO A 114 -4.18 -10.15 3.97
CA PRO A 114 -4.16 -11.02 5.14
C PRO A 114 -5.52 -11.00 5.85
N MET A 115 -6.05 -12.17 6.15
CA MET A 115 -7.24 -12.38 6.97
C MET A 115 -6.91 -12.48 8.46
N ASN A 116 -5.65 -12.76 8.81
CA ASN A 116 -5.17 -12.85 10.19
C ASN A 116 -3.64 -12.68 10.26
N SER A 117 -3.10 -12.65 11.48
CA SER A 117 -1.66 -12.46 11.68
C SER A 117 -0.80 -13.64 11.19
N GLU A 118 -1.34 -14.85 11.09
CA GLU A 118 -0.62 -16.03 10.61
C GLU A 118 -0.51 -16.03 9.08
N SER A 119 -1.55 -15.55 8.39
CA SER A 119 -1.54 -15.41 6.94
C SER A 119 -0.62 -14.31 6.43
N LEU A 120 -0.22 -13.35 7.29
CA LEU A 120 0.86 -12.40 7.00
C LEU A 120 2.19 -13.10 6.70
N VAL A 121 2.52 -14.16 7.45
CA VAL A 121 3.75 -14.93 7.24
C VAL A 121 3.65 -15.68 5.91
N GLN A 122 2.49 -16.27 5.63
CA GLN A 122 2.23 -16.97 4.37
C GLN A 122 2.29 -16.02 3.16
N ILE A 123 1.77 -14.79 3.25
CA ILE A 123 1.87 -13.78 2.18
C ILE A 123 3.33 -13.37 1.95
N SER A 124 4.09 -13.22 3.04
CA SER A 124 5.54 -12.99 2.95
C SER A 124 6.23 -14.16 2.26
N GLU A 125 5.87 -15.41 2.56
CA GLU A 125 6.43 -16.58 1.89
C GLU A 125 6.00 -16.67 0.41
N VAL A 126 4.75 -16.39 0.08
CA VAL A 126 4.24 -16.37 -1.30
C VAL A 126 4.97 -15.33 -2.14
N LEU A 127 5.33 -14.17 -1.57
CA LEU A 127 5.90 -13.06 -2.34
C LEU A 127 7.42 -12.87 -2.18
N ASN A 128 8.03 -13.44 -1.13
CA ASN A 128 9.47 -13.39 -0.89
C ASN A 128 10.17 -14.74 -1.11
N ASN A 129 9.49 -15.88 -0.91
CA ASN A 129 10.10 -17.22 -1.11
C ASN A 129 9.74 -17.85 -2.46
N GLN A 130 8.67 -17.42 -3.14
CA GLN A 130 8.45 -17.87 -4.52
C GLN A 130 9.43 -17.17 -5.46
N LYS A 131 10.44 -17.93 -5.91
CA LYS A 131 11.40 -17.57 -6.99
C LYS A 131 10.75 -17.08 -8.30
N ALA A 132 9.42 -17.10 -8.41
CA ALA A 132 8.66 -16.71 -9.59
C ALA A 132 8.50 -15.19 -9.73
N TYR A 133 8.39 -14.43 -8.63
CA TYR A 133 8.17 -12.98 -8.68
C TYR A 133 9.49 -12.22 -8.51
N GLN A 134 9.73 -11.27 -9.41
CA GLN A 134 10.93 -10.45 -9.43
C GLN A 134 10.56 -8.98 -9.37
N ASN A 135 11.52 -8.17 -8.91
CA ASN A 135 11.41 -6.73 -8.91
C ASN A 135 11.54 -6.21 -10.35
N ILE A 136 10.52 -5.50 -10.82
CA ILE A 136 10.48 -4.92 -12.16
C ILE A 136 10.21 -3.42 -12.08
N ASP A 137 10.61 -2.71 -13.12
CA ASP A 137 10.29 -1.31 -13.34
C ASP A 137 9.30 -1.21 -14.50
N ILE A 138 8.11 -0.69 -14.22
CA ILE A 138 7.15 -0.27 -15.25
C ILE A 138 7.53 1.13 -15.68
N ILE A 139 7.82 1.32 -16.96
CA ILE A 139 8.24 2.63 -17.47
C ILE A 139 7.00 3.42 -17.86
N ASN A 140 6.82 4.59 -17.25
CA ASN A 140 5.72 5.49 -17.56
C ASN A 140 5.83 5.98 -19.01
N ALA A 141 4.76 5.83 -19.79
CA ALA A 141 4.74 6.26 -21.18
C ALA A 141 4.79 7.80 -21.38
N LYS A 142 4.43 8.59 -20.36
CA LYS A 142 4.37 10.06 -20.46
C LYS A 142 5.72 10.72 -20.17
N ASP A 143 6.41 10.29 -19.12
CA ASP A 143 7.62 10.95 -18.61
C ASP A 143 8.83 10.02 -18.49
N GLY A 144 8.68 8.73 -18.80
CA GLY A 144 9.77 7.75 -18.75
C GLY A 144 10.19 7.35 -17.33
N THR A 145 9.47 7.80 -16.29
CA THR A 145 9.81 7.48 -14.91
C THR A 145 9.53 6.01 -14.59
N PRO A 146 10.41 5.32 -13.84
CA PRO A 146 10.19 3.94 -13.44
C PRO A 146 9.27 3.86 -12.23
N PHE A 147 8.23 3.03 -12.32
CA PHE A 147 7.40 2.62 -11.20
C PHE A 147 7.70 1.17 -10.82
N TRP A 148 8.20 0.97 -9.61
CA TRP A 148 8.67 -0.34 -9.15
C TRP A 148 7.51 -1.21 -8.65
N VAL A 149 7.42 -2.43 -9.17
CA VAL A 149 6.49 -3.46 -8.67
C VAL A 149 7.16 -4.83 -8.63
N ARG A 150 6.48 -5.80 -7.99
CA ARG A 150 6.83 -7.22 -8.08
C ARG A 150 5.96 -7.89 -9.13
N ALA A 151 6.59 -8.59 -10.06
CA ALA A 151 5.88 -9.28 -11.12
C ALA A 151 6.56 -10.58 -11.56
N ALA A 152 5.77 -11.46 -12.16
CA ALA A 152 6.22 -12.68 -12.80
C ALA A 152 5.72 -12.70 -14.26
N VAL A 153 6.51 -13.26 -15.16
CA VAL A 153 6.04 -13.56 -16.52
C VAL A 153 5.60 -15.01 -16.54
N ASN A 154 4.34 -15.25 -16.92
CA ASN A 154 3.82 -16.60 -17.15
C ASN A 154 3.26 -16.68 -18.57
N GLY A 155 4.03 -17.31 -19.46
CA GLY A 155 3.75 -17.28 -20.90
C GLY A 155 3.75 -15.85 -21.43
N ASN A 156 2.62 -15.43 -21.98
CA ASN A 156 2.44 -14.10 -22.56
C ASN A 156 1.74 -13.10 -21.63
N LYS A 157 1.68 -13.40 -20.32
CA LYS A 157 1.04 -12.56 -19.30
C LYS A 157 2.06 -12.05 -18.28
N LEU A 158 1.91 -10.78 -17.92
CA LEU A 158 2.58 -10.15 -16.81
C LEU A 158 1.66 -10.21 -15.58
N LYS A 159 2.08 -10.94 -14.55
CA LYS A 159 1.36 -11.02 -13.28
C LYS A 159 2.03 -10.12 -12.27
N ILE A 160 1.39 -9.01 -11.94
CA ILE A 160 1.81 -8.07 -10.90
C ILE A 160 1.16 -8.51 -9.59
N ALA A 161 1.97 -8.59 -8.54
CA ALA A 161 1.56 -9.05 -7.24
C ALA A 161 2.07 -8.11 -6.15
N ASP A 162 1.18 -7.67 -5.27
CA ASP A 162 1.57 -6.90 -4.10
C ASP A 162 0.70 -7.21 -2.88
N PHE A 163 1.09 -6.67 -1.73
CA PHE A 163 0.34 -6.77 -0.50
C PHE A 163 0.48 -5.47 0.31
N PRO A 164 -0.58 -5.02 1.01
CA PRO A 164 -0.50 -3.81 1.81
C PRO A 164 0.38 -4.05 3.06
N ARG A 165 1.67 -3.67 2.97
CA ARG A 165 2.63 -3.84 4.08
C ARG A 165 2.20 -3.13 5.36
N THR A 166 1.38 -2.10 5.25
CA THR A 166 0.76 -1.39 6.38
C THR A 166 -0.07 -2.31 7.29
N LEU A 167 -0.57 -3.43 6.77
CA LEU A 167 -1.32 -4.43 7.53
C LEU A 167 -0.43 -5.28 8.45
N PHE A 168 0.90 -5.30 8.24
CA PHE A 168 1.85 -6.01 9.09
C PHE A 168 2.10 -5.31 10.43
N SER A 169 2.04 -3.99 10.46
CA SER A 169 2.22 -3.22 11.70
C SER A 169 0.93 -3.16 12.54
N LEU A 170 -0.21 -3.51 11.96
CA LEU A 170 -1.52 -3.39 12.57
C LEU A 170 -1.69 -4.16 13.89
N PRO A 171 -1.30 -5.46 14.02
CA PRO A 171 -1.43 -6.17 15.30
C PRO A 171 -0.62 -5.52 16.42
N ARG A 172 0.59 -5.06 16.10
CA ARG A 172 1.47 -4.35 17.04
C ARG A 172 0.87 -3.01 17.44
N PHE A 173 0.35 -2.26 16.48
CA PHE A 173 -0.30 -0.97 16.70
C PHE A 173 -1.54 -1.09 17.59
N VAL A 174 -2.44 -2.02 17.28
CA VAL A 174 -3.68 -2.25 18.03
C VAL A 174 -3.38 -2.69 19.47
N LYS A 175 -2.35 -3.52 19.67
CA LYS A 175 -1.91 -3.95 20.99
C LYS A 175 -1.34 -2.80 21.83
N ILE A 176 -0.46 -1.97 21.25
CA ILE A 176 0.26 -0.92 21.97
C ILE A 176 -0.63 0.32 22.20
N ASN A 177 -1.34 0.78 21.16
CA ASN A 177 -2.02 2.08 21.18
C ASN A 177 -3.50 1.99 21.56
N LEU A 178 -4.15 0.84 21.34
CA LEU A 178 -5.57 0.66 21.63
C LEU A 178 -5.82 -0.29 22.81
N GLY A 179 -4.75 -0.85 23.40
CA GLY A 179 -4.83 -1.80 24.51
C GLY A 179 -5.60 -3.09 24.16
N HIS A 180 -5.78 -3.37 22.87
CA HIS A 180 -6.56 -4.49 22.37
C HIS A 180 -5.61 -5.61 21.95
N SER A 181 -5.58 -6.70 22.72
CA SER A 181 -4.83 -7.92 22.39
C SER A 181 -5.72 -9.02 21.79
N LYS A 182 -7.04 -8.78 21.68
CA LYS A 182 -8.01 -9.82 21.31
C LYS A 182 -8.02 -10.05 19.79
N PRO A 183 -7.79 -11.30 19.30
CA PRO A 183 -7.76 -11.63 17.87
C PRO A 183 -9.01 -11.21 17.10
N LYS A 184 -10.20 -11.30 17.73
CA LYS A 184 -11.47 -10.88 17.13
C LYS A 184 -11.47 -9.42 16.67
N LYS A 185 -10.84 -8.52 17.43
CA LYS A 185 -10.77 -7.09 17.06
C LYS A 185 -9.83 -6.87 15.89
N ILE A 186 -8.67 -7.52 15.88
CA ILE A 186 -7.70 -7.43 14.77
C ILE A 186 -8.34 -7.90 13.45
N LYS A 187 -9.11 -8.99 13.49
CA LYS A 187 -9.84 -9.48 12.31
C LYS A 187 -10.81 -8.44 11.74
N GLN A 188 -11.54 -7.72 12.60
CA GLN A 188 -12.45 -6.66 12.17
C GLN A 188 -11.74 -5.52 11.43
N TYR A 189 -10.48 -5.21 11.78
CA TYR A 189 -9.71 -4.22 11.02
C TYR A 189 -9.31 -4.73 9.64
N TYR A 190 -8.91 -6.00 9.53
CA TYR A 190 -8.61 -6.59 8.22
C TYR A 190 -9.85 -6.59 7.33
N GLU A 191 -10.99 -7.00 7.87
CA GLU A 191 -12.28 -6.97 7.17
C GLU A 191 -12.65 -5.54 6.74
N SER A 192 -12.59 -4.57 7.66
CA SER A 192 -12.90 -3.16 7.36
C SER A 192 -11.95 -2.55 6.33
N PHE A 193 -10.66 -2.92 6.35
CA PHE A 193 -9.70 -2.49 5.34
C PHE A 193 -10.05 -3.04 3.97
N VAL A 194 -10.46 -4.31 3.90
CA VAL A 194 -10.84 -4.94 2.64
C VAL A 194 -12.09 -4.29 2.08
N GLU A 195 -13.10 -4.06 2.93
CA GLU A 195 -14.35 -3.38 2.54
C GLU A 195 -14.05 -1.99 1.98
N GLU A 196 -13.27 -1.16 2.68
CA GLU A 196 -12.93 0.17 2.19
C GLU A 196 -12.13 0.12 0.88
N LEU A 197 -11.18 -0.80 0.76
CA LEU A 197 -10.41 -0.94 -0.48
C LEU A 197 -11.28 -1.37 -1.65
N GLN A 198 -12.30 -2.20 -1.41
CA GLN A 198 -13.29 -2.58 -2.42
C GLN A 198 -14.13 -1.38 -2.85
N ASP A 199 -14.61 -0.59 -1.90
CA ASP A 199 -15.39 0.61 -2.17
C ASP A 199 -14.58 1.62 -3.01
N LEU A 200 -13.32 1.87 -2.64
CA LEU A 200 -12.41 2.73 -3.40
C LEU A 200 -12.17 2.22 -4.84
N LEU A 201 -12.07 0.91 -5.05
CA LEU A 201 -11.91 0.32 -6.37
C LEU A 201 -13.20 0.43 -7.21
N GLU A 202 -14.37 0.27 -6.59
CA GLU A 202 -15.67 0.43 -7.27
C GLU A 202 -15.93 1.90 -7.62
N ASP A 203 -15.63 2.84 -6.74
CA ASP A 203 -15.76 4.28 -6.99
C ASP A 203 -14.86 4.75 -8.16
N ASN A 204 -13.72 4.08 -8.34
CA ASN A 204 -12.76 4.37 -9.41
C ASN A 204 -12.83 3.37 -10.58
N ARG A 205 -13.93 2.61 -10.71
CA ARG A 205 -14.10 1.57 -11.73
C ARG A 205 -14.08 2.06 -13.18
N GLN A 206 -14.20 3.37 -13.38
CA GLN A 206 -14.03 4.00 -14.68
C GLN A 206 -12.60 3.84 -15.22
N ASP A 207 -11.61 3.69 -14.32
CA ASP A 207 -10.25 3.34 -14.69
C ASP A 207 -10.16 1.85 -15.05
N TYR A 208 -9.72 1.58 -16.29
CA TYR A 208 -9.65 0.25 -16.84
C TYR A 208 -8.70 -0.68 -16.06
N ILE A 209 -7.63 -0.14 -15.50
CA ILE A 209 -6.60 -0.89 -14.77
C ILE A 209 -7.10 -1.22 -13.37
N LEU A 210 -7.68 -0.24 -12.69
CA LEU A 210 -8.23 -0.44 -11.34
C LEU A 210 -9.34 -1.50 -11.36
N ARG A 211 -10.18 -1.53 -12.41
CA ARG A 211 -11.19 -2.58 -12.61
C ARG A 211 -10.60 -3.99 -12.75
N LYS A 212 -9.33 -4.11 -13.15
CA LYS A 212 -8.64 -5.41 -13.33
C LYS A 212 -7.91 -5.87 -12.06
N VAL A 213 -7.85 -5.04 -11.02
CA VAL A 213 -7.26 -5.41 -9.73
C VAL A 213 -8.10 -6.50 -9.07
N LYS A 214 -7.45 -7.62 -8.74
CA LYS A 214 -8.06 -8.71 -7.99
C LYS A 214 -7.59 -8.63 -6.55
N LEU A 215 -8.55 -8.63 -5.62
CA LEU A 215 -8.26 -8.75 -4.19
C LEU A 215 -8.34 -10.22 -3.81
N GLU A 216 -7.24 -10.80 -3.34
CA GLU A 216 -7.16 -12.20 -2.93
C GLU A 216 -6.93 -12.29 -1.42
N ARG A 217 -7.90 -12.84 -0.70
CA ARG A 217 -7.87 -12.98 0.76
C ARG A 217 -7.12 -14.27 1.13
N ILE A 218 -6.07 -14.16 1.95
CA ILE A 218 -5.26 -15.28 2.45
C ILE A 218 -5.34 -15.32 3.97
#